data_AF-A0AAV5D7N5-F1
#
_entry.id   AF-A0AAV5D7N5-F1
#
_cell.length_a   1.000
_cell.length_b   1.000
_cell.length_c   1.000
_cell.angle_alpha   90.00
_cell.angle_beta   90.00
_cell.angle_gamma   90.00
#
_symmetry.space_group_name_H-M   'P 1'
#
loop_
_entity.id
_entity.type
_entity.pdbx_description
1 polymer ?
#
loop_
_entity_poly.entity_id
_entity_poly.type
_entity_poly.pdbx_seq_one_letter_code
_entity_poly.pdbx_strand_id
1 'polypeptide(L)'
;MVVLVGDLGVLEPDAAGDRSGGPTARARGEAERHRRAYHLPSAAPTRTAFLAANWSTGDACGGRWTGVTCSADGRRVVALSLPSLDLRGPLDPLGHLAELRTLDLRGNRLNGTLDALLRGAPNLALLYLSRNEVSGEIPADAVARLARLARVDLADNSLPRARPAGRRAREA
;
A
#
# COMPACT_ATOMS: atom_id res chain seq x y z
N MET A 1 -12.00 -4.22 -1.54
CA MET A 1 -11.68 -2.79 -1.70
C MET A 1 -10.31 -2.59 -1.07
N VAL A 2 -9.24 -2.56 -1.86
CA VAL A 2 -7.92 -2.18 -1.35
C VAL A 2 -7.99 -0.67 -1.20
N VAL A 3 -8.27 -0.21 0.01
CA VAL A 3 -8.21 1.21 0.31
C VAL A 3 -6.74 1.55 0.42
N LEU A 4 -6.14 2.03 -0.68
CA LEU A 4 -4.91 2.81 -0.56
C LEU A 4 -5.30 4.18 0.03
N VAL A 5 -5.67 4.20 1.31
CA VAL A 5 -5.71 5.45 2.08
C VAL A 5 -4.33 5.67 2.65
N GLY A 6 -3.70 6.74 2.18
CA GLY A 6 -2.41 7.17 2.65
C GLY A 6 -2.00 8.48 2.02
N ASP A 7 -2.88 9.48 2.02
CA ASP A 7 -2.41 10.87 2.06
C ASP A 7 -3.03 11.59 3.26
N LEU A 8 -2.12 12.12 4.05
CA LEU A 8 -2.30 12.83 5.29
C LEU A 8 -2.90 14.21 5.06
N GLY A 9 -3.81 14.59 5.96
CA GLY A 9 -3.80 15.90 6.59
C GLY A 9 -4.43 17.05 5.83
N VAL A 10 -5.66 17.40 6.22
CA VAL A 10 -6.03 18.82 6.36
C VAL A 10 -6.78 18.97 7.69
N LEU A 11 -6.12 19.66 8.62
CA LEU A 11 -6.72 20.36 9.75
C LEU A 11 -7.67 21.42 9.21
N GLU A 12 -8.89 21.48 9.73
CA GLU A 12 -9.76 22.66 9.64
C GLU A 12 -10.33 22.93 11.04
N PRO A 13 -10.66 24.20 11.36
CA PRO A 13 -10.19 24.88 12.57
C PRO A 13 -11.31 25.16 13.56
N ASP A 14 -10.90 25.51 14.78
CA ASP A 14 -11.76 25.96 15.87
C ASP A 14 -12.73 27.09 15.43
N ALA A 15 -14.02 26.83 15.57
CA ALA A 15 -15.06 27.83 15.50
C ALA A 15 -15.10 28.61 16.82
N ALA A 16 -14.65 29.87 16.78
CA ALA A 16 -14.78 30.83 17.85
C ALA A 16 -16.24 31.32 18.01
N GLY A 17 -16.65 31.48 19.27
CA GLY A 17 -17.84 32.24 19.63
C GLY A 17 -17.78 32.72 21.07
N ASP A 18 -17.32 33.95 21.30
CA ASP A 18 -17.99 34.88 22.22
C ASP A 18 -17.53 36.34 21.97
N ARG A 19 -18.34 37.27 22.48
CA ARG A 19 -18.63 38.62 22.02
C ARG A 19 -17.78 39.72 22.66
N SER A 20 -17.91 40.88 22.01
CA SER A 20 -18.05 42.24 22.59
C SER A 20 -16.79 43.10 22.73
N GLY A 21 -16.86 44.32 22.18
CA GLY A 21 -16.12 45.47 22.70
C GLY A 21 -15.49 46.48 21.72
N GLY A 22 -16.32 47.30 21.04
CA GLY A 22 -16.09 48.74 20.86
C GLY A 22 -14.92 49.29 20.00
N PRO A 23 -14.99 50.57 19.58
CA PRO A 23 -14.34 51.06 18.35
C PRO A 23 -13.15 52.00 18.59
N THR A 24 -12.28 52.19 17.57
CA THR A 24 -11.78 53.49 17.04
C THR A 24 -10.54 53.33 16.14
N ALA A 25 -10.33 54.36 15.29
CA ALA A 25 -9.08 54.75 14.60
C ALA A 25 -8.77 54.16 13.20
N ARG A 26 -9.37 54.79 12.19
CA ARG A 26 -8.71 55.53 11.08
C ARG A 26 -7.25 55.13 10.77
N ALA A 27 -7.06 54.42 9.65
CA ALA A 27 -5.82 54.48 8.87
C ALA A 27 -6.12 54.43 7.37
N ARG A 28 -5.53 55.38 6.65
CA ARG A 28 -5.62 55.61 5.20
C ARG A 28 -4.73 54.58 4.49
N GLY A 29 -5.16 54.18 3.29
CA GLY A 29 -4.62 53.06 2.54
C GLY A 29 -3.19 53.24 2.04
N GLU A 30 -2.45 52.15 2.10
CA GLU A 30 -1.23 51.91 1.35
C GLU A 30 -1.42 50.66 0.48
N ALA A 31 -0.81 50.72 -0.68
CA ALA A 31 -1.09 49.93 -1.86
C ALA A 31 -0.49 48.53 -1.79
N GLU A 32 -1.33 47.49 -1.75
CA GLU A 32 -0.91 46.12 -2.00
C GLU A 32 -1.39 45.71 -3.40
N ARG A 33 -0.53 45.91 -4.41
CA ARG A 33 -0.74 45.36 -5.76
C ARG A 33 -0.77 43.83 -5.65
N HIS A 34 -1.95 43.24 -5.82
CA HIS A 34 -2.15 41.80 -5.94
C HIS A 34 -1.22 41.20 -7.01
N ARG A 35 -0.07 40.65 -6.59
CA ARG A 35 0.65 39.64 -7.36
C ARG A 35 -0.20 38.38 -7.32
N ARG A 36 -0.83 38.05 -8.46
CA ARG A 36 -1.39 36.72 -8.70
C ARG A 36 -0.22 35.72 -8.65
N ALA A 37 -0.01 35.13 -7.48
CA ALA A 37 0.80 33.93 -7.36
C ALA A 37 0.07 32.82 -8.11
N TYR A 38 0.58 32.46 -9.28
CA TYR A 38 0.27 31.18 -9.88
C TYR A 38 0.83 30.11 -8.94
N HIS A 39 -0.01 29.62 -8.03
CA HIS A 39 0.25 28.43 -7.24
C HIS A 39 0.25 27.25 -8.21
N LEU A 40 1.41 26.96 -8.79
CA LEU A 40 1.68 25.69 -9.47
C LEU A 40 1.75 24.61 -8.36
N PRO A 41 0.92 23.56 -8.39
CA PRO A 41 1.09 22.46 -7.47
C PRO A 41 2.44 21.80 -7.76
N SER A 42 3.32 21.80 -6.77
CA SER A 42 4.72 21.31 -6.82
C SER A 42 4.86 19.77 -6.87
N ALA A 43 3.79 19.03 -7.17
CA ALA A 43 3.86 17.58 -7.22
C ALA A 43 4.12 17.13 -8.67
N ALA A 44 5.34 16.67 -8.94
CA ALA A 44 5.57 15.81 -10.09
C ALA A 44 4.54 14.67 -10.07
N PRO A 45 3.99 14.24 -11.23
CA PRO A 45 3.03 13.14 -11.24
C PRO A 45 3.66 11.93 -10.57
N THR A 46 3.04 11.47 -9.49
CA THR A 46 3.44 10.23 -8.82
C THR A 46 3.45 9.11 -9.85
N ARG A 47 4.46 8.22 -9.79
CA ARG A 47 4.58 7.07 -10.70
C ARG A 47 3.34 6.18 -10.73
N THR A 48 2.44 6.32 -9.75
CA THR A 48 1.19 5.58 -9.59
C THR A 48 -0.05 6.33 -10.06
N ALA A 49 0.05 7.57 -10.55
CA ALA A 49 -1.11 8.37 -10.96
C ALA A 49 -1.97 7.66 -12.03
N PHE A 50 -1.33 6.88 -12.90
CA PHE A 50 -2.04 6.06 -13.90
C PHE A 50 -2.88 4.94 -13.26
N LEU A 51 -2.45 4.38 -12.11
CA LEU A 51 -3.24 3.41 -11.37
C LEU A 51 -4.46 4.08 -10.76
N ALA A 52 -4.31 5.26 -10.16
CA ALA A 52 -5.44 5.99 -9.58
C ALA A 52 -6.51 6.34 -10.64
N ALA A 53 -6.09 6.71 -11.85
CA ALA A 53 -7.01 6.94 -12.95
C ALA A 53 -7.73 5.66 -13.40
N ASN A 54 -7.03 4.52 -13.40
CA ASN A 54 -7.54 3.26 -13.91
C ASN A 54 -8.36 2.46 -12.87
N TRP A 55 -7.97 2.48 -11.60
CA TRP A 55 -8.64 1.81 -10.48
C TRP A 55 -9.73 2.71 -9.88
N SER A 56 -10.36 3.55 -10.71
CA SER A 56 -11.23 4.63 -10.27
C SER A 56 -12.67 4.17 -10.01
N THR A 57 -13.15 3.13 -10.69
CA THR A 57 -14.52 2.62 -10.55
C THR A 57 -14.63 1.12 -10.87
N GLY A 58 -15.70 0.50 -10.38
CA GLY A 58 -16.10 -0.87 -10.74
C GLY A 58 -15.37 -1.98 -9.98
N ASP A 59 -15.70 -3.22 -10.33
CA ASP A 59 -14.93 -4.38 -9.91
C ASP A 59 -13.64 -4.50 -10.75
N ALA A 60 -12.58 -5.05 -10.17
CA ALA A 60 -11.26 -5.06 -10.81
C ALA A 60 -11.23 -5.79 -12.16
N CYS A 61 -12.13 -6.76 -12.37
CA CYS A 61 -12.20 -7.56 -13.57
C CYS A 61 -13.03 -6.89 -14.68
N GLY A 62 -14.19 -6.33 -14.34
CA GLY A 62 -15.01 -5.52 -15.23
C GLY A 62 -14.32 -4.22 -15.63
N GLY A 63 -13.62 -3.59 -14.70
CA GLY A 63 -12.85 -2.36 -14.91
C GLY A 63 -11.50 -2.55 -15.60
N ARG A 64 -11.08 -3.80 -15.87
CA ARG A 64 -9.78 -4.14 -16.48
C ARG A 64 -8.60 -3.40 -15.83
N TRP A 65 -8.50 -3.57 -14.52
CA TRP A 65 -7.49 -2.85 -13.74
C TRP A 65 -6.07 -3.22 -14.17
N THR A 66 -5.23 -2.21 -14.37
CA THR A 66 -3.83 -2.37 -14.75
C THR A 66 -3.11 -3.19 -13.71
N GLY A 67 -2.37 -4.20 -14.16
CA GLY A 67 -1.68 -5.14 -13.28
C GLY A 67 -2.56 -6.23 -12.68
N VAL A 68 -3.88 -6.21 -12.90
CA VAL A 68 -4.81 -7.24 -12.43
C VAL A 68 -5.11 -8.23 -13.56
N THR A 69 -4.95 -9.52 -13.28
CA THR A 69 -5.41 -10.60 -14.16
C THR A 69 -6.57 -11.33 -13.50
N CYS A 70 -7.62 -11.55 -14.28
CA CYS A 70 -8.82 -12.24 -13.83
C CYS A 70 -8.93 -13.66 -14.38
N SER A 71 -9.73 -14.47 -13.70
CA SER A 71 -10.11 -15.82 -14.11
C SER A 71 -10.82 -15.82 -15.47
N ALA A 72 -10.92 -16.99 -16.09
CA ALA A 72 -11.55 -17.14 -17.41
C ALA A 72 -13.02 -16.68 -17.45
N ASP A 73 -13.73 -16.78 -16.32
CA ASP A 73 -15.10 -16.28 -16.17
C ASP A 73 -15.18 -14.77 -15.87
N GLY A 74 -14.03 -14.10 -15.67
CA GLY A 74 -13.93 -12.68 -15.37
C GLY A 74 -14.43 -12.28 -13.99
N ARG A 75 -14.62 -13.22 -13.06
CA ARG A 75 -15.26 -12.93 -11.75
C ARG A 75 -14.29 -12.87 -10.58
N ARG A 76 -13.05 -13.34 -10.76
CA ARG A 76 -12.09 -13.50 -9.67
C ARG A 76 -10.73 -13.00 -10.10
N VAL A 77 -10.06 -12.26 -9.22
CA VAL A 77 -8.66 -11.88 -9.40
C VAL A 77 -7.79 -13.09 -9.12
N VAL A 78 -6.97 -13.47 -10.10
CA VAL A 78 -6.05 -14.62 -10.00
C VAL A 78 -4.59 -14.20 -10.02
N ALA A 79 -4.27 -13.01 -10.52
CA ALA A 79 -2.93 -12.44 -10.40
C ALA A 79 -2.97 -10.92 -10.19
N LEU A 80 -2.02 -10.42 -9.40
CA LEU A 80 -1.72 -9.01 -9.24
C LEU A 80 -0.23 -8.79 -9.49
N SER A 81 0.12 -7.94 -10.45
CA SER A 81 1.48 -7.61 -10.83
C SER A 81 1.64 -6.10 -10.96
N LEU A 82 2.37 -5.50 -10.02
CA LEU A 82 2.67 -4.07 -9.95
C LEU A 82 4.16 -3.85 -9.61
N PRO A 83 5.10 -4.34 -10.43
CA PRO A 83 6.51 -4.23 -10.15
C PRO A 83 7.03 -2.79 -10.35
N SER A 84 7.92 -2.34 -9.47
CA SER A 84 8.71 -1.11 -9.67
C SER A 84 7.90 0.17 -9.87
N LEU A 85 6.83 0.33 -9.10
CA LEU A 85 5.95 1.51 -9.14
C LEU A 85 6.19 2.48 -7.97
N ASP A 86 7.24 2.27 -7.17
CA ASP A 86 7.51 3.03 -5.94
C ASP A 86 6.32 3.00 -4.97
N LEU A 87 5.53 1.91 -4.96
CA LEU A 87 4.41 1.75 -4.02
C LEU A 87 4.93 1.75 -2.58
N ARG A 88 4.24 2.47 -1.70
CA ARG A 88 4.58 2.63 -0.28
C ARG A 88 3.44 2.15 0.60
N GLY A 89 3.76 1.82 1.84
CA GLY A 89 2.79 1.43 2.87
C GLY A 89 2.90 -0.04 3.26
N PRO A 90 2.05 -0.49 4.21
CA PRO A 90 2.10 -1.83 4.72
C PRO A 90 1.55 -2.86 3.73
N LEU A 91 2.03 -4.09 3.83
CA LEU A 91 1.40 -5.25 3.22
C LEU A 91 0.07 -5.54 3.92
N ASP A 92 -1.02 -5.07 3.31
CA ASP A 92 -2.37 -5.34 3.81
C ASP A 92 -2.82 -6.79 3.56
N PRO A 93 -3.71 -7.33 4.41
CA PRO A 93 -4.30 -8.64 4.19
C PRO A 93 -5.05 -8.70 2.85
N LEU A 94 -4.67 -9.65 1.99
CA LEU A 94 -5.37 -9.92 0.73
C LEU A 94 -6.54 -10.90 0.90
N GLY A 95 -7.18 -10.93 2.08
CA GLY A 95 -8.21 -11.91 2.44
C GLY A 95 -9.45 -11.91 1.53
N HIS A 96 -9.66 -10.83 0.78
CA HIS A 96 -10.73 -10.73 -0.23
C HIS A 96 -10.35 -11.34 -1.59
N LEU A 97 -9.09 -11.70 -1.80
CA LEU A 97 -8.56 -12.28 -3.04
C LEU A 97 -8.26 -13.77 -2.85
N ALA A 98 -9.26 -14.53 -2.38
CA ALA A 98 -9.09 -15.95 -2.04
C ALA A 98 -8.57 -16.82 -3.20
N GLU A 99 -8.81 -16.41 -4.45
CA GLU A 99 -8.37 -17.10 -5.67
C GLU A 99 -7.02 -16.62 -6.21
N LEU A 100 -6.34 -15.71 -5.51
CA LEU A 100 -5.06 -15.18 -5.96
C LEU A 100 -4.01 -16.29 -6.00
N ARG A 101 -3.39 -16.45 -7.17
CA ARG A 101 -2.34 -17.43 -7.45
C ARG A 101 -0.97 -16.79 -7.60
N THR A 102 -0.93 -15.58 -8.14
CA THR A 102 0.32 -14.87 -8.39
C THR A 102 0.27 -13.47 -7.78
N LEU A 103 1.26 -13.16 -6.95
CA LEU A 103 1.50 -11.81 -6.45
C LEU A 103 2.91 -11.37 -6.80
N ASP A 104 3.01 -10.28 -7.54
CA ASP A 104 4.28 -9.68 -7.94
C ASP A 104 4.29 -8.19 -7.61
N LEU A 105 4.99 -7.84 -6.53
CA LEU A 105 5.16 -6.46 -6.05
C LEU A 105 6.64 -6.12 -5.91
N ARG A 106 7.51 -6.75 -6.72
CA ARG A 106 8.96 -6.55 -6.62
C ARG A 106 9.39 -5.12 -6.93
N GLY A 107 10.43 -4.63 -6.25
CA GLY A 107 10.99 -3.30 -6.48
C GLY A 107 10.10 -2.14 -6.04
N ASN A 108 9.29 -2.34 -5.01
CA ASN A 108 8.51 -1.28 -4.38
C ASN A 108 9.14 -0.90 -3.02
N ARG A 109 8.44 -0.10 -2.22
CA ARG A 109 8.85 0.32 -0.87
C ARG A 109 7.77 -0.10 0.15
N LEU A 110 7.28 -1.33 -0.02
CA LEU A 110 6.25 -1.89 0.84
C LEU A 110 6.88 -2.40 2.13
N ASN A 111 6.23 -2.14 3.27
CA ASN A 111 6.68 -2.55 4.59
C ASN A 111 5.65 -3.46 5.29
N GLY A 112 5.85 -3.73 6.59
CA GLY A 112 4.99 -4.64 7.36
C GLY A 112 5.46 -6.10 7.31
N THR A 113 4.59 -7.02 7.71
CA THR A 113 4.90 -8.44 7.88
C THR A 113 4.19 -9.33 6.86
N LEU A 114 4.71 -10.53 6.64
CA LEU A 114 4.12 -11.50 5.71
C LEU A 114 2.85 -12.17 6.27
N ASP A 115 2.57 -12.05 7.57
CA ASP A 115 1.56 -12.87 8.24
C ASP A 115 0.13 -12.57 7.77
N ALA A 116 -0.22 -11.28 7.69
CA ALA A 116 -1.51 -10.85 7.16
C ALA A 116 -1.70 -11.26 5.69
N LEU A 117 -0.63 -11.17 4.89
CA LEU A 117 -0.63 -11.49 3.48
C LEU A 117 -0.87 -12.99 3.22
N LEU A 118 -0.08 -13.84 3.87
CA LEU A 118 -0.10 -15.29 3.65
C LEU A 118 -1.37 -15.94 4.18
N ARG A 119 -1.97 -15.41 5.26
CA ARG A 119 -3.25 -15.93 5.79
C ARG A 119 -4.44 -15.65 4.86
N GLY A 120 -4.39 -14.58 4.07
CA GLY A 120 -5.47 -14.14 3.19
C GLY A 120 -5.49 -14.77 1.79
N ALA A 121 -4.37 -15.34 1.34
CA ALA A 121 -4.23 -15.87 -0.02
C ALA A 121 -3.89 -17.38 -0.03
N PRO A 122 -4.84 -18.27 0.36
CA PRO A 122 -4.56 -19.70 0.52
C PRO A 122 -4.17 -20.43 -0.79
N ASN A 123 -4.52 -19.86 -1.94
CA ASN A 123 -4.25 -20.42 -3.27
C ASN A 123 -2.97 -19.89 -3.91
N LEU A 124 -2.15 -19.13 -3.17
CA LEU A 124 -0.97 -18.50 -3.71
C LEU A 124 0.06 -19.56 -4.15
N ALA A 125 0.52 -19.41 -5.39
CA ALA A 125 1.52 -20.28 -6.00
C ALA A 125 2.84 -19.56 -6.24
N LEU A 126 2.79 -18.28 -6.59
CA LEU A 126 3.95 -17.45 -6.91
C LEU A 126 3.91 -16.16 -6.09
N LEU A 127 4.95 -15.93 -5.29
CA LEU A 127 5.11 -14.74 -4.47
C LEU A 127 6.45 -14.06 -4.78
N TYR A 128 6.40 -12.86 -5.34
CA TYR A 128 7.57 -12.02 -5.59
C TYR A 128 7.43 -10.69 -4.83
N LEU A 129 8.20 -10.55 -3.75
CA LEU A 129 8.29 -9.33 -2.95
C LEU A 129 9.73 -8.81 -2.88
N SER A 130 10.62 -9.26 -3.76
CA SER A 130 12.01 -8.83 -3.70
C SER A 130 12.18 -7.32 -3.86
N ARG A 131 13.21 -6.76 -3.23
CA ARG A 131 13.48 -5.31 -3.20
C ARG A 131 12.28 -4.53 -2.65
N ASN A 132 11.95 -4.79 -1.39
CA ASN A 132 10.96 -4.06 -0.59
C ASN A 132 11.51 -3.84 0.83
N GLU A 133 10.69 -3.32 1.72
CA GLU A 133 11.03 -3.03 3.13
C GLU A 133 10.29 -3.98 4.10
N VAL A 134 9.94 -5.19 3.63
CA VAL A 134 9.20 -6.19 4.42
C VAL A 134 10.08 -6.68 5.57
N SER A 135 9.50 -6.78 6.76
CA SER A 135 10.19 -7.15 8.00
C SER A 135 9.35 -8.13 8.83
N GLY A 136 9.87 -8.51 10.00
CA GLY A 136 9.24 -9.52 10.85
C GLY A 136 9.60 -10.95 10.46
N GLU A 137 9.15 -11.91 11.26
CA GLU A 137 9.46 -13.32 11.04
C GLU A 137 8.64 -13.91 9.90
N ILE A 138 9.16 -14.98 9.28
CA ILE A 138 8.41 -15.77 8.31
C ILE A 138 7.46 -16.70 9.10
N PRO A 139 6.13 -16.51 9.02
CA PRO A 139 5.17 -17.26 9.81
C PRO A 139 5.03 -18.69 9.28
N ALA A 140 5.71 -19.63 9.93
CA ALA A 140 5.77 -21.03 9.49
C ALA A 140 4.37 -21.68 9.41
N ASP A 141 3.46 -21.32 10.30
CA ASP A 141 2.08 -21.82 10.32
C ASP A 141 1.28 -21.32 9.11
N ALA A 142 1.43 -20.05 8.73
CA ALA A 142 0.78 -19.52 7.54
C ALA A 142 1.38 -20.11 6.26
N VAL A 143 2.71 -20.26 6.19
CA VAL A 143 3.39 -20.91 5.05
C VAL A 143 2.95 -22.36 4.89
N ALA A 144 2.79 -23.10 6.00
CA ALA A 144 2.32 -24.50 5.97
C ALA A 144 0.91 -24.66 5.37
N ARG A 145 0.08 -23.60 5.39
CA ARG A 145 -1.27 -23.62 4.81
C ARG A 145 -1.27 -23.38 3.29
N LEU A 146 -0.17 -22.88 2.74
CA LEU A 146 -0.04 -22.55 1.31
C LEU A 146 0.38 -23.78 0.51
N ALA A 147 -0.52 -24.75 0.40
CA ALA A 147 -0.26 -26.04 -0.26
C ALA A 147 0.12 -25.93 -1.75
N ARG A 148 -0.10 -24.77 -2.38
CA ARG A 148 0.17 -24.53 -3.80
C ARG A 148 1.42 -23.69 -4.04
N LEU A 149 2.11 -23.25 -2.98
CA LEU A 149 3.26 -22.36 -3.08
C LEU A 149 4.42 -23.07 -3.78
N ALA A 150 4.79 -22.58 -4.95
CA ALA A 150 5.82 -23.16 -5.80
C ALA A 150 7.07 -22.28 -5.88
N ARG A 151 6.91 -20.96 -5.82
CA ARG A 151 8.03 -20.00 -5.84
C ARG A 151 7.80 -18.85 -4.90
N VAL A 152 8.85 -18.52 -4.17
CA VAL A 152 8.90 -17.41 -3.22
C VAL A 152 10.22 -16.67 -3.44
N ASP A 153 10.13 -15.38 -3.74
CA ASP A 153 11.27 -14.48 -3.81
C ASP A 153 11.05 -13.33 -2.82
N LEU A 154 11.86 -13.34 -1.76
CA LEU A 154 11.85 -12.33 -0.70
C LEU A 154 13.23 -11.63 -0.60
N ALA A 155 14.08 -11.76 -1.62
CA ALA A 155 15.41 -11.16 -1.62
C ALA A 155 15.35 -9.65 -1.42
N ASP A 156 16.41 -9.04 -0.88
CA ASP A 156 16.49 -7.59 -0.66
C ASP A 156 15.28 -7.04 0.14
N ASN A 157 14.97 -7.67 1.28
CA ASN A 157 14.03 -7.22 2.30
C ASN A 157 14.71 -7.16 3.68
N SER A 158 14.01 -6.60 4.67
CA SER A 158 14.46 -6.48 6.06
C SER A 158 14.10 -7.68 6.93
N LEU A 159 14.08 -8.88 6.34
CA LEU A 159 13.73 -10.12 7.04
C LEU A 159 14.90 -10.60 7.93
N PRO A 160 14.62 -11.08 9.15
CA PRO A 160 15.66 -11.66 10.00
C PRO A 160 16.26 -12.89 9.30
N ARG A 161 17.57 -13.07 9.46
CA ARG A 161 18.23 -14.32 9.01
C ARG A 161 17.57 -15.49 9.71
N ALA A 162 17.22 -16.54 8.96
CA ALA A 162 16.67 -17.76 9.53
C ALA A 162 17.60 -18.25 10.65
N ARG A 163 17.10 -18.29 11.88
CA ARG A 163 17.85 -18.88 12.99
C ARG A 163 18.01 -20.37 12.67
N PRO A 164 19.24 -20.91 12.62
CA PRO A 164 19.41 -22.35 12.45
C PRO A 164 18.65 -23.04 13.58
N ALA A 165 17.81 -24.01 13.23
CA ALA A 165 17.09 -24.81 14.21
C ALA A 165 18.12 -25.43 15.17
N GLY A 166 18.17 -24.91 16.40
CA GLY A 166 19.10 -25.37 17.41
C GLY A 166 18.91 -26.87 17.60
N ARG A 167 19.97 -27.64 17.34
CA ARG A 167 20.07 -29.02 17.81
C ARG A 167 19.75 -28.97 19.30
N ARG A 168 18.73 -29.71 19.74
CA ARG A 168 18.46 -29.90 21.16
C ARG A 168 19.78 -30.38 21.78
N ALA A 169 20.38 -29.56 22.64
CA ALA A 169 21.37 -30.05 23.57
C ALA A 169 20.66 -31.12 24.40
N ARG A 170 21.01 -32.38 24.18
CA ARG A 170 20.72 -33.44 25.13
C ARG A 170 21.67 -33.18 26.28
N GLU A 171 21.20 -32.51 27.33
CA GLU A 171 21.87 -32.59 28.62
C GLU A 171 21.67 -34.02 29.15
N ALA A 172 22.81 -34.63 29.47
CA ALA A 172 22.99 -35.99 29.94
C ALA A 172 22.86 -36.06 31.47
#